data_AF-A0A432R1M4-F1
#
_entry.id   AF-A0A432R1M4-F1
#
_cell.length_a   1.000
_cell.length_b   1.000
_cell.length_c   1.000
_cell.angle_alpha   90.00
_cell.angle_beta   90.00
_cell.angle_gamma   90.00
#
_symmetry.space_group_name_H-M   'P 1'
#
loop_
_entity.id
_entity.type
_entity.pdbx_description
1 polymer ?
#
loop_
_entity_poly.entity_id
_entity_poly.type
_entity_poly.pdbx_seq_one_letter_code
_entity_poly.pdbx_strand_id
1 'polypeptide(L)'
;MFSEMLNELQLGILPDMQPLQGRCRAALSKKLAIVSQPKTYWIDDPKRNPLTEHLLWAILLTGNPDLLDVIIGIIVMEQEELEGIAVETFMRESIAHLLALAPDEDFREYLKKESGLAGHIK
;
A
#
# COMPACT_ATOMS: atom_id res chain seq x y z
N MET A 1 1.87 -8.03 8.76
CA MET A 1 3.13 -7.27 8.67
C MET A 1 2.91 -5.81 9.01
N PHE A 2 1.93 -5.14 8.40
CA PHE A 2 1.60 -3.73 8.65
C PHE A 2 0.53 -3.49 9.73
N SER A 3 0.23 -4.49 10.57
CA SER A 3 -0.86 -4.39 11.55
C SER A 3 -0.69 -3.24 12.55
N GLU A 4 0.55 -2.92 12.93
CA GLU A 4 0.87 -1.77 13.79
C GLU A 4 0.47 -0.45 13.10
N MET A 5 0.89 -0.25 11.85
CA MET A 5 0.50 0.90 11.02
C MET A 5 -1.03 1.05 10.93
N LEU A 6 -1.75 -0.06 10.71
CA LEU A 6 -3.22 -0.01 10.63
C LEU A 6 -3.86 0.41 11.94
N ASN A 7 -3.36 -0.14 13.06
CA ASN A 7 -3.86 0.20 14.39
C ASN A 7 -3.59 1.67 14.73
N GLU A 8 -2.40 2.19 14.39
CA GLU A 8 -2.06 3.60 14.60
C GLU A 8 -3.00 4.51 13.81
N LEU A 9 -3.23 4.22 12.52
CA LEU A 9 -4.13 5.01 11.66
C LEU A 9 -5.57 5.03 12.21
N GLN A 10 -6.07 3.89 12.68
CA GLN A 10 -7.41 3.78 13.29
C GLN A 10 -7.54 4.58 14.59
N LEU A 11 -6.43 4.83 15.28
CA LEU A 11 -6.37 5.67 16.48
C LEU A 11 -6.15 7.16 16.16
N GLY A 12 -6.07 7.53 14.88
CA GLY A 12 -5.77 8.90 14.45
C GLY A 12 -4.30 9.27 14.65
N ILE A 13 -3.42 8.28 14.69
CA ILE A 13 -1.98 8.44 14.91
C ILE A 13 -1.25 8.12 13.60
N LEU A 14 -0.32 8.98 13.19
CA LEU A 14 0.56 8.62 12.09
C LEU A 14 1.60 7.59 12.54
N PRO A 15 1.86 6.56 11.72
CA PRO A 15 2.91 5.59 12.01
C PRO A 15 4.28 6.25 12.02
N ASP A 16 5.21 5.71 12.82
CA ASP A 16 6.60 6.16 12.77
C ASP A 16 7.23 5.83 11.40
N MET A 17 7.66 6.88 10.70
CA MET A 17 8.10 6.82 9.31
C MET A 17 9.40 6.04 9.13
N GLN A 18 10.34 6.12 10.06
CA GLN A 18 11.61 5.40 9.95
C GLN A 18 11.44 3.86 9.96
N PRO A 19 10.80 3.24 10.97
CA PRO A 19 10.56 1.81 10.97
C PRO A 19 9.60 1.40 9.86
N LEU A 20 8.60 2.24 9.51
CA LEU A 20 7.69 1.95 8.40
C LEU A 20 8.45 1.87 7.07
N GLN A 21 9.34 2.82 6.78
CA GLN A 21 10.13 2.84 5.55
C GLN A 21 11.04 1.61 5.44
N GLY A 22 11.72 1.23 6.53
CA GLY A 22 12.56 0.04 6.57
C GLY A 22 11.77 -1.25 6.31
N ARG A 23 10.61 -1.40 6.96
CA ARG A 23 9.70 -2.53 6.76
C ARG A 23 9.13 -2.55 5.34
N CYS A 24 8.73 -1.39 4.82
CA CYS A 24 8.18 -1.23 3.48
C CYS A 24 9.16 -1.71 2.40
N ARG A 25 10.41 -1.27 2.44
CA ARG A 25 11.44 -1.69 1.47
C ARG A 25 11.64 -3.21 1.47
N ALA A 26 11.80 -3.81 2.67
CA ALA A 26 11.98 -5.25 2.79
C ALA A 26 10.75 -6.04 2.31
N ALA A 27 9.55 -5.55 2.59
CA ALA A 27 8.29 -6.14 2.18
C ALA A 27 8.06 -6.05 0.66
N LEU A 28 8.42 -4.91 0.07
CA LEU A 28 8.34 -4.68 -1.37
C LEU A 28 9.25 -5.62 -2.15
N SER A 29 10.51 -5.80 -1.71
CA SER A 29 11.43 -6.76 -2.33
C SER A 29 10.91 -8.20 -2.27
N LYS A 30 10.31 -8.60 -1.13
CA LYS A 30 9.68 -9.93 -1.00
C LYS A 30 8.50 -10.07 -1.95
N LYS A 31 7.65 -9.06 -2.04
CA LYS A 31 6.49 -9.06 -2.91
C LYS A 31 6.90 -9.20 -4.37
N LEU A 32 7.86 -8.42 -4.82
CA LEU A 32 8.42 -8.49 -6.17
C LEU A 32 8.99 -9.88 -6.49
N ALA A 33 9.70 -10.49 -5.53
CA ALA A 33 10.23 -11.84 -5.69
C ALA A 33 9.12 -12.90 -5.82
N ILE A 34 7.96 -12.69 -5.21
CA ILE A 34 6.82 -13.60 -5.31
C ILE A 34 6.10 -13.43 -6.64
N VAL A 35 5.74 -12.20 -7.00
CA VAL A 35 4.98 -11.94 -8.24
C VAL A 35 5.78 -12.21 -9.51
N SER A 36 7.11 -12.28 -9.41
CA SER A 36 7.98 -12.73 -10.53
C SER A 36 7.98 -14.25 -10.74
N GLN A 37 7.41 -15.03 -9.82
CA GLN A 37 7.18 -16.47 -10.00
C GLN A 37 5.82 -16.72 -10.66
N PRO A 38 5.61 -17.87 -11.33
CA PRO A 38 4.28 -18.27 -11.77
C PRO A 38 3.28 -18.30 -10.60
N LYS A 39 2.03 -17.89 -10.85
CA LYS A 39 0.96 -17.79 -9.84
C LYS A 39 0.78 -19.03 -8.98
N THR A 40 1.02 -20.22 -9.52
CA THR A 40 0.95 -21.50 -8.78
C THR A 40 1.91 -21.59 -7.59
N TYR A 41 2.94 -20.73 -7.53
CA TYR A 41 3.92 -20.66 -6.44
C TYR A 41 3.69 -19.50 -5.49
N TRP A 42 2.64 -18.71 -5.68
CA TRP A 42 2.34 -17.59 -4.80
C TRP A 42 1.88 -18.12 -3.45
N ILE A 43 2.51 -17.60 -2.39
CA ILE A 43 2.23 -17.99 -1.02
C ILE A 43 1.15 -17.04 -0.47
N ASP A 44 0.12 -17.55 0.19
CA ASP A 44 -0.97 -16.71 0.73
C ASP A 44 -0.68 -16.12 2.13
N ASP A 45 0.40 -16.56 2.80
CA ASP A 45 0.80 -16.07 4.13
C ASP A 45 1.18 -14.57 4.08
N PRO A 46 0.43 -13.65 4.73
CA PRO A 46 0.69 -12.20 4.70
C PRO A 46 2.02 -11.76 5.34
N LYS A 47 2.71 -12.65 6.07
CA LYS A 47 4.08 -12.39 6.57
C LYS A 47 5.14 -12.62 5.49
N ARG A 48 4.83 -13.44 4.50
CA ARG A 48 5.71 -13.79 3.37
C ARG A 48 5.32 -13.03 2.11
N ASN A 49 4.02 -12.97 1.82
CA ASN A 49 3.39 -12.27 0.72
C ASN A 49 2.50 -11.14 1.25
N PRO A 50 3.07 -9.96 1.57
CA PRO A 50 2.27 -8.85 2.07
C PRO A 50 1.19 -8.44 1.06
N LEU A 51 0.04 -7.99 1.58
CA LEU A 51 -1.01 -7.43 0.75
C LEU A 51 -0.50 -6.18 0.04
N THR A 52 -0.75 -6.11 -1.27
CA THR A 52 -0.28 -5.02 -2.14
C THR A 52 -0.89 -3.69 -1.77
N GLU A 53 -2.16 -3.70 -1.36
CA GLU A 53 -2.86 -2.54 -0.80
C GLU A 53 -2.11 -1.95 0.41
N HIS A 54 -1.72 -2.79 1.38
CA HIS A 54 -0.97 -2.31 2.55
C HIS A 54 0.42 -1.78 2.21
N LEU A 55 1.08 -2.35 1.19
CA LEU A 55 2.35 -1.84 0.67
C LEU A 55 2.17 -0.47 0.02
N LEU A 56 1.13 -0.31 -0.81
CA LEU A 56 0.78 0.96 -1.41
C LEU A 56 0.56 2.03 -0.33
N TRP A 57 -0.19 1.70 0.73
CA TRP A 57 -0.42 2.62 1.85
C TRP A 57 0.88 3.03 2.54
N ALA A 58 1.77 2.08 2.85
CA ALA A 58 3.06 2.38 3.45
C ALA A 58 3.91 3.31 2.55
N ILE A 59 3.89 3.10 1.23
CA ILE A 59 4.62 3.94 0.27
C ILE A 59 4.05 5.36 0.23
N LEU A 60 2.72 5.48 0.18
CA LEU A 60 2.02 6.76 0.20
C LEU A 60 2.31 7.55 1.49
N LEU A 61 2.25 6.88 2.64
CA LEU A 61 2.52 7.50 3.95
C LEU A 61 3.98 7.92 4.12
N THR A 62 4.92 7.12 3.58
CA THR A 62 6.35 7.44 3.63
C THR A 62 6.79 8.46 2.58
N GLY A 63 5.91 8.88 1.68
CA GLY A 63 6.16 9.91 0.67
C GLY A 63 7.34 9.59 -0.25
N ASN A 64 7.63 8.31 -0.50
CA ASN A 64 8.80 7.90 -1.28
C ASN A 64 8.42 7.60 -2.74
N PRO A 65 8.62 8.56 -3.67
CA PRO A 65 8.17 8.42 -5.06
C PRO A 65 8.88 7.28 -5.80
N ASP A 66 10.13 6.98 -5.46
CA ASP A 66 10.91 5.90 -6.11
C ASP A 66 10.27 4.52 -5.92
N LEU A 67 9.50 4.34 -4.84
CA LEU A 67 8.81 3.07 -4.57
C LEU A 67 7.44 3.01 -5.25
N LEU A 68 6.91 4.15 -5.71
CA LEU A 68 5.59 4.23 -6.32
C LEU A 68 5.55 3.49 -7.66
N ASP A 69 6.56 3.72 -8.52
CA ASP A 69 6.68 3.02 -9.80
C ASP A 69 6.81 1.50 -9.62
N VAL A 70 7.54 1.08 -8.58
CA VAL A 70 7.74 -0.33 -8.25
C VAL A 70 6.42 -0.98 -7.81
N ILE A 71 5.66 -0.34 -6.92
CA ILE A 71 4.38 -0.90 -6.48
C ILE A 71 3.34 -0.88 -7.60
N ILE A 72 3.36 0.11 -8.49
CA ILE A 72 2.52 0.12 -9.70
C ILE A 72 2.84 -1.11 -10.57
N GLY A 73 4.12 -1.40 -10.81
CA GLY A 73 4.53 -2.59 -11.54
C GLY A 73 4.04 -3.89 -10.88
N ILE A 74 4.11 -3.99 -9.55
CA ILE A 74 3.58 -5.13 -8.80
C ILE A 74 2.05 -5.23 -8.97
N ILE A 75 1.32 -4.11 -8.88
CA ILE A 75 -0.13 -4.10 -9.07
C ILE A 75 -0.48 -4.59 -10.48
N VAL A 76 0.20 -4.11 -11.53
CA VAL A 76 0.01 -4.60 -12.90
C VAL A 76 0.17 -6.11 -12.96
N MET A 77 1.30 -6.63 -12.48
CA MET A 77 1.59 -8.07 -12.53
C MET A 77 0.55 -8.90 -11.78
N GLU A 78 0.09 -8.43 -10.61
CA GLU A 78 -0.95 -9.12 -9.87
C GLU A 78 -2.31 -9.08 -10.54
N GLN A 79 -2.73 -7.93 -11.04
CA GLN A 79 -4.05 -7.80 -11.66
C GLN A 79 -4.11 -8.56 -12.98
N GLU A 80 -3.02 -8.63 -13.75
CA GLU A 80 -2.95 -9.48 -14.95
C GLU A 80 -3.15 -10.96 -14.62
N GLU A 81 -2.45 -11.47 -13.61
CA GLU A 81 -2.56 -12.87 -13.18
C GLU A 81 -3.88 -13.21 -12.48
N LEU A 82 -4.53 -12.23 -11.87
CA LEU A 82 -5.80 -12.40 -11.15
C LEU A 82 -7.03 -12.17 -12.04
N GLU A 83 -6.86 -11.80 -13.31
CA GLU A 83 -7.95 -11.27 -14.16
C GLU A 83 -8.73 -10.16 -13.45
N GLY A 84 -7.96 -9.30 -12.77
CA GLY A 84 -8.46 -8.33 -11.82
C GLY A 84 -8.95 -7.04 -12.48
N ILE A 85 -8.90 -5.97 -11.68
CA ILE A 85 -9.33 -4.63 -12.09
C ILE A 85 -8.16 -3.84 -12.69
N ALA A 86 -8.49 -2.80 -13.46
CA ALA A 86 -7.48 -1.88 -13.96
C ALA A 86 -6.70 -1.24 -12.79
N VAL A 87 -5.39 -1.01 -12.99
CA VAL A 87 -4.49 -0.44 -11.97
C VAL A 87 -5.03 0.84 -11.36
N GLU A 88 -5.57 1.75 -12.17
CA GLU A 88 -6.18 2.99 -11.71
C GLU A 88 -7.38 2.75 -10.78
N THR A 89 -8.17 1.72 -11.06
CA THR A 89 -9.30 1.33 -10.21
C THR A 89 -8.79 0.74 -8.90
N PHE A 90 -7.79 -0.16 -8.96
CA PHE A 90 -7.17 -0.72 -7.76
C PHE A 90 -6.58 0.36 -6.85
N MET A 91 -5.85 1.31 -7.42
CA MET A 91 -5.27 2.41 -6.67
C MET A 91 -6.35 3.29 -6.04
N ARG A 92 -7.38 3.67 -6.79
CA ARG A 92 -8.50 4.48 -6.29
C ARG A 92 -9.22 3.80 -5.13
N GLU A 93 -9.52 2.52 -5.26
CA GLU A 93 -10.19 1.74 -4.20
C GLU A 93 -9.30 1.58 -2.97
N SER A 94 -8.02 1.24 -3.17
CA SER A 94 -7.03 1.15 -2.09
C SER A 94 -6.89 2.47 -1.34
N ILE A 95 -6.87 3.60 -2.05
CA ILE A 95 -6.80 4.93 -1.44
C ILE A 95 -8.08 5.23 -0.65
N ALA A 96 -9.25 4.89 -1.19
CA ALA A 96 -10.52 5.07 -0.49
C ALA A 96 -10.55 4.25 0.82
N HIS A 97 -10.04 3.02 0.80
CA HIS A 97 -9.91 2.18 1.99
C HIS A 97 -8.94 2.77 3.02
N LEU A 98 -7.79 3.32 2.59
CA LEU A 98 -6.88 4.03 3.49
C LEU A 98 -7.57 5.20 4.19
N LEU A 99 -8.30 6.02 3.44
CA LEU A 99 -9.02 7.18 3.99
C LEU A 99 -10.20 6.78 4.88
N ALA A 100 -10.74 5.57 4.70
CA ALA A 100 -11.77 5.00 5.57
C ALA A 100 -11.22 4.53 6.91
N LEU A 101 -9.89 4.36 7.06
CA LEU A 101 -9.26 4.07 8.35
C LEU A 101 -9.22 5.29 9.28
N ALA A 102 -9.38 6.50 8.74
CA ALA A 102 -9.37 7.72 9.55
C ALA A 102 -10.54 7.72 10.56
N PRO A 103 -10.28 7.99 11.85
CA PRO A 103 -11.33 7.98 12.87
C PRO A 103 -12.31 9.15 12.75
N ASP A 104 -11.87 10.26 12.15
CA ASP A 104 -12.65 11.48 11.94
C ASP A 104 -12.26 12.19 10.63
N GLU A 105 -13.02 13.23 10.27
CA GLU A 105 -12.82 13.98 9.03
C GLU A 105 -11.54 14.83 9.06
N ASP A 106 -11.14 15.35 10.22
CA ASP A 106 -9.94 16.18 10.37
C ASP A 106 -8.68 15.34 10.06
N PHE A 107 -8.60 14.13 10.61
CA PHE A 107 -7.52 13.20 10.32
C PHE A 107 -7.55 12.70 8.87
N ARG A 108 -8.74 12.53 8.29
CA ARG A 108 -8.88 12.16 6.87
C ARG A 108 -8.31 13.24 5.95
N GLU A 109 -8.66 14.50 6.18
CA GLU A 109 -8.12 15.63 5.42
C GLU A 109 -6.61 15.76 5.61
N TYR A 110 -6.13 15.53 6.83
CA TYR A 110 -4.70 15.47 7.10
C TYR A 110 -3.99 14.37 6.30
N LEU A 111 -4.53 13.15 6.28
CA LEU A 111 -3.99 12.04 5.49
C LEU A 111 -3.94 12.38 3.99
N LYS A 112 -5.01 12.97 3.42
CA LYS A 112 -5.04 13.39 2.01
C LYS A 112 -3.89 14.34 1.66
N LYS A 113 -3.56 15.24 2.58
CA LYS A 113 -2.49 16.24 2.40
C LYS A 113 -1.10 15.62 2.48
N GLU A 114 -0.84 14.81 3.51
CA GLU A 114 0.49 14.23 3.77
C GLU A 114 0.91 13.20 2.73
N SER A 115 -0.04 12.40 2.24
CA SER A 115 0.23 11.32 1.27
C SER A 115 0.33 11.80 -0.18
N GLY A 116 0.23 13.11 -0.44
CA GLY A 116 0.25 13.66 -1.80
C GLY A 116 -0.96 13.26 -2.66
N LEU A 117 -2.00 12.66 -2.06
CA LEU A 117 -3.16 12.10 -2.74
C LEU A 117 -4.03 13.12 -3.49
N ALA A 118 -3.86 14.42 -3.20
CA ALA A 118 -4.51 15.50 -3.92
C ALA A 118 -4.22 15.53 -5.44
N GLY A 119 -3.13 14.89 -5.89
CA GLY A 119 -2.75 14.79 -7.31
C GLY A 119 -3.22 13.51 -8.03
N HIS A 120 -3.59 12.46 -7.29
CA HIS A 120 -3.87 11.13 -7.85
C HIS A 120 -5.36 10.77 -7.89
N ILE A 121 -6.23 11.64 -7.36
CA ILE A 121 -7.69 11.54 -7.44
C ILE A 121 -8.18 12.64 -8.40
N LYS A 122 -8.07 12.39 -9.70
CA LYS A 122 -8.75 13.20 -10.73
C LYS A 122 -9.43 12.29 -11.74
#